data_AF-A0A9D7D7Y7-F1
#
_entry.id   AF-A0A9D7D7Y7-F1
#
_cell.length_a   1.000
_cell.length_b   1.000
_cell.length_c   1.000
_cell.angle_alpha   90.00
_cell.angle_beta   90.00
_cell.angle_gamma   90.00
#
_symmetry.space_group_name_H-M   'P 1'
#
loop_
_entity.id
_entity.type
_entity.pdbx_description
1 polymer ?
#
loop_
_entity_poly.entity_id
_entity_poly.type
_entity_poly.pdbx_seq_one_letter_code
_entity_poly.pdbx_strand_id
1 'polypeptide(L)'
;MAIAAYLAFEPDDAGAARPIAAELEQHGWTVQASGPEYRVQDKLGTLVQAVGQAGIVIVLASPASQASAWIRREVAAALNNGRTIVVVQTADLAAESWFNQTLDPSTFIDLRRGARSETLAKIIERTRTASGRGRVIAMLNIKGGVGKTVLAANLFAAAHLADKRAISFIDLDPQHNLTQYFLSPGERNRIRDRNHTLYGILNARGDHSIPASDFGAISIPLNRVKRGNKAPNFELVAGDERLFEFTLDTRPDRDKAEAFTRFRALVAALRARSDAVIIDSNPCATFLTRLAITTADHIVAPVRPERYSLTGLNMLEHVVREVRGRPLQPNEFSVLLNGVNDRTRSGETGDADTLTRAEIQNAPFFGGALLPDEVPYSAVLRSAPTERFAANPINVTAMMRVGGRPAKESLARAAAAILRRAAP
;
A
#
# COMPACT_ATOMS: atom_id res chain seq x y z
N MET A 1 -15.60 -5.78 9.87
CA MET A 1 -16.54 -4.71 10.30
C MET A 1 -17.07 -4.01 9.06
N ALA A 2 -18.23 -3.34 9.12
CA ALA A 2 -18.67 -2.49 8.01
C ALA A 2 -17.63 -1.38 7.77
N ILE A 3 -17.34 -1.04 6.52
CA ILE A 3 -16.30 -0.06 6.20
C ILE A 3 -16.84 1.34 6.55
N ALA A 4 -16.10 2.11 7.34
CA ALA A 4 -16.51 3.44 7.76
C ALA A 4 -16.27 4.48 6.65
N ALA A 5 -17.32 5.14 6.18
CA ALA A 5 -17.26 6.32 5.33
C ALA A 5 -17.52 7.58 6.16
N TYR A 6 -16.70 8.62 5.98
CA TYR A 6 -16.92 9.93 6.58
C TYR A 6 -17.44 10.91 5.54
N LEU A 7 -18.57 11.55 5.78
CA LEU A 7 -19.19 12.51 4.88
C LEU A 7 -18.99 13.94 5.41
N ALA A 8 -18.10 14.71 4.79
CA ALA A 8 -17.81 16.10 5.15
C ALA A 8 -18.64 17.06 4.26
N PHE A 9 -19.51 17.86 4.88
CA PHE A 9 -20.38 18.80 4.16
C PHE A 9 -20.88 19.92 5.07
N GLU A 10 -21.19 21.09 4.52
CA GLU A 10 -21.89 22.15 5.26
C GLU A 10 -23.40 21.89 5.34
N PRO A 11 -24.13 22.43 6.33
CA PRO A 11 -25.58 22.25 6.46
C PRO A 11 -26.37 22.55 5.17
N ASP A 12 -25.91 23.52 4.37
CA ASP A 12 -26.50 23.87 3.08
C ASP A 12 -26.44 22.72 2.06
N ASP A 13 -25.43 21.85 2.17
CA ASP A 13 -25.25 20.66 1.34
C ASP A 13 -25.99 19.42 1.88
N ALA A 14 -26.73 19.54 3.00
CA ALA A 14 -27.40 18.40 3.64
C ALA A 14 -28.40 17.68 2.71
N GLY A 15 -29.04 18.43 1.80
CA GLY A 15 -29.95 17.85 0.80
C GLY A 15 -29.24 16.92 -0.19
N ALA A 16 -27.98 17.19 -0.51
CA ALA A 16 -27.14 16.33 -1.35
C ALA A 16 -26.45 15.22 -0.52
N ALA A 17 -26.12 15.50 0.74
CA ALA A 17 -25.48 14.54 1.65
C ALA A 17 -26.38 13.33 1.99
N ARG A 18 -27.66 13.56 2.27
CA ARG A 18 -28.63 12.50 2.64
C ARG A 18 -28.73 11.35 1.64
N PRO A 19 -28.98 11.59 0.33
CA PRO A 19 -29.07 10.49 -0.63
C PRO A 19 -27.73 9.77 -0.81
N ILE A 20 -26.58 10.46 -0.70
CA ILE A 20 -25.26 9.81 -0.74
C ILE A 20 -25.08 8.88 0.45
N ALA A 21 -25.40 9.35 1.66
CA ALA A 21 -25.32 8.55 2.88
C ALA A 21 -26.22 7.31 2.79
N ALA A 22 -27.47 7.47 2.38
CA ALA A 22 -28.42 6.37 2.22
C ALA A 22 -27.93 5.34 1.19
N GLU A 23 -27.38 5.78 0.05
CA GLU A 23 -26.84 4.89 -0.98
C GLU A 23 -25.61 4.11 -0.45
N LEU A 24 -24.74 4.77 0.31
CA LEU A 24 -23.58 4.12 0.95
C LEU A 24 -24.03 3.07 1.96
N GLU A 25 -24.99 3.39 2.83
CA GLU A 25 -25.53 2.46 3.82
C GLU A 25 -26.18 1.23 3.16
N GLN A 26 -26.96 1.43 2.09
CA GLN A 26 -27.52 0.33 1.28
C GLN A 26 -26.44 -0.59 0.70
N HIS A 27 -25.22 -0.08 0.50
CA HIS A 27 -24.08 -0.82 0.00
C HIS A 27 -23.09 -1.27 1.10
N GLY A 28 -23.53 -1.29 2.36
CA GLY A 28 -22.82 -1.92 3.47
C GLY A 28 -21.76 -1.04 4.15
N TRP A 29 -21.81 0.28 3.92
CA TRP A 29 -20.94 1.25 4.59
C TRP A 29 -21.58 1.70 5.90
N THR A 30 -20.77 1.91 6.94
CA THR A 30 -21.20 2.71 8.09
C THR A 30 -20.84 4.16 7.80
N VAL A 31 -21.84 5.04 7.72
CA VAL A 31 -21.61 6.44 7.38
C VAL A 31 -21.60 7.29 8.65
N GLN A 32 -20.53 8.07 8.85
CA GLN A 32 -20.49 9.13 9.83
C GLN A 32 -20.47 10.47 9.10
N ALA A 33 -21.32 11.41 9.51
CA ALA A 33 -21.45 12.72 8.87
C ALA A 33 -20.77 13.82 9.71
N SER A 34 -20.32 14.88 9.03
CA SER A 34 -19.89 16.13 9.66
C SER A 34 -21.12 16.87 10.17
N GLY A 35 -21.49 16.59 11.42
CA GLY A 35 -22.59 17.27 12.10
C GLY A 35 -22.13 18.46 12.95
N PRO A 36 -23.03 19.43 13.26
CA PRO A 36 -22.74 20.56 14.16
C PRO A 36 -22.16 20.12 15.52
N GLU A 37 -22.56 18.93 15.99
CA GLU A 37 -22.13 18.34 17.25
C GLU A 37 -20.64 17.99 17.33
N TYR A 38 -19.94 17.92 16.19
CA TYR A 38 -18.49 17.70 16.09
C TYR A 38 -17.70 18.98 15.75
N ARG A 39 -18.39 20.07 15.37
CA ARG A 39 -17.81 21.35 14.97
C ARG A 39 -17.76 22.37 16.11
N VAL A 40 -17.36 21.88 17.27
CA VAL A 40 -17.13 22.68 18.47
C VAL A 40 -15.65 22.56 18.81
N GLN A 41 -14.98 23.65 19.21
CA GLN A 41 -13.53 23.66 19.45
C GLN A 41 -13.09 22.52 20.39
N ASP A 42 -13.83 22.26 21.46
CA ASP A 42 -13.53 21.22 22.45
C ASP A 42 -13.60 19.78 21.89
N LYS A 43 -14.27 19.58 20.75
CA LYS A 43 -14.41 18.28 20.08
C LYS A 43 -13.55 18.13 18.84
N LEU A 44 -12.64 19.09 18.58
CA LEU A 44 -11.76 19.07 17.42
C LEU A 44 -10.91 17.80 17.35
N GLY A 45 -10.38 17.33 18.49
CA GLY A 45 -9.62 16.08 18.55
C GLY A 45 -10.45 14.87 18.11
N THR A 46 -11.68 14.77 18.60
CA THR A 46 -12.64 13.72 18.23
C THR A 46 -13.00 13.76 16.75
N LEU A 47 -13.19 14.96 16.18
CA LEU A 47 -13.47 15.16 14.76
C LEU A 47 -12.29 14.67 13.90
N VAL A 48 -11.08 15.14 14.21
CA VAL A 48 -9.85 14.75 13.49
C VAL A 48 -9.61 13.25 13.60
N GLN A 49 -9.88 12.66 14.76
CA GLN A 49 -9.79 11.21 14.97
C GLN A 49 -10.83 10.45 14.14
N ALA A 50 -12.10 10.87 14.12
CA ALA A 50 -13.15 10.23 13.33
C ALA A 50 -12.82 10.24 11.83
N VAL A 51 -12.42 11.40 11.30
CA VAL A 51 -11.96 11.54 9.92
C VAL A 51 -10.72 10.69 9.66
N GLY A 52 -9.76 10.71 10.58
CA GLY A 52 -8.52 9.94 10.49
C GLY A 52 -8.71 8.43 10.62
N GLN A 53 -9.83 7.94 11.12
CA GLN A 53 -10.15 6.50 11.23
C GLN A 53 -11.06 6.01 10.10
N ALA A 54 -11.70 6.91 9.36
CA ALA A 54 -12.55 6.54 8.23
C ALA A 54 -11.74 5.82 7.14
N GLY A 55 -12.32 4.77 6.55
CA GLY A 55 -11.74 4.08 5.40
C GLY A 55 -11.79 4.94 4.14
N ILE A 56 -12.78 5.83 4.06
CA ILE A 56 -12.93 6.81 2.99
C ILE A 56 -13.56 8.09 3.51
N VAL A 57 -13.16 9.22 2.94
CA VAL A 57 -13.73 10.53 3.22
C VAL A 57 -14.38 11.06 1.95
N ILE A 58 -15.65 11.40 2.02
CA ILE A 58 -16.42 11.96 0.92
C ILE A 58 -16.70 13.42 1.27
N VAL A 59 -16.25 14.35 0.44
CA VAL A 59 -16.39 15.78 0.69
C VAL A 59 -17.33 16.38 -0.34
N LEU A 60 -18.39 17.03 0.12
CA LEU A 60 -19.28 17.80 -0.75
C LEU A 60 -18.65 19.18 -0.97
N ALA A 61 -18.30 19.47 -2.22
CA ALA A 61 -17.66 20.71 -2.62
C ALA A 61 -18.70 21.69 -3.18
N SER A 62 -18.88 22.78 -2.43
CA SER A 62 -19.81 23.88 -2.71
C SER A 62 -19.15 25.21 -2.31
N PRO A 63 -19.70 26.37 -2.70
CA PRO A 63 -19.27 27.67 -2.18
C PRO A 63 -19.30 27.76 -0.64
N ALA A 64 -20.30 27.16 0.01
CA ALA A 64 -20.41 27.14 1.47
C ALA A 64 -19.26 26.31 2.09
N SER A 65 -19.04 25.10 1.55
CA SER A 65 -17.95 24.23 1.99
C SER A 65 -16.57 24.83 1.69
N GLN A 66 -16.43 25.62 0.62
CA GLN A 66 -15.20 26.36 0.32
C GLN A 66 -14.91 27.44 1.36
N ALA A 67 -15.92 28.15 1.87
CA ALA A 67 -15.77 29.16 2.91
C ALA A 67 -15.56 28.54 4.32
N SER A 68 -15.81 27.24 4.47
CA SER A 68 -15.76 26.56 5.77
C SER A 68 -14.35 26.21 6.23
N ALA A 69 -13.95 26.81 7.35
CA ALA A 69 -12.73 26.41 8.06
C ALA A 69 -12.80 24.97 8.60
N TRP A 70 -13.99 24.43 8.86
CA TRP A 70 -14.18 23.07 9.35
C TRP A 70 -13.91 22.04 8.25
N ILE A 71 -14.54 22.20 7.08
CA ILE A 71 -14.31 21.32 5.93
C ILE A 71 -12.82 21.30 5.55
N ARG A 72 -12.17 22.47 5.57
CA ARG A 72 -10.73 22.56 5.29
C ARG A 72 -9.89 21.75 6.28
N ARG A 73 -10.26 21.74 7.57
CA ARG A 73 -9.58 20.93 8.61
C ARG A 73 -9.85 19.44 8.44
N GLU A 74 -11.07 19.05 8.11
CA GLU A 74 -11.44 17.66 7.86
C GLU A 74 -10.68 17.10 6.63
N VAL A 75 -10.62 17.86 5.54
CA VAL A 75 -9.82 17.49 4.37
C VAL A 75 -8.33 17.39 4.72
N ALA A 76 -7.78 18.34 5.48
CA ALA A 76 -6.39 18.26 5.94
C ALA A 76 -6.13 17.02 6.82
N ALA A 77 -7.04 16.70 7.74
CA ALA A 77 -6.96 15.50 8.58
C ALA A 77 -6.98 14.22 7.75
N ALA A 78 -7.86 14.15 6.73
CA ALA A 78 -7.93 13.04 5.81
C ALA A 78 -6.63 12.85 5.03
N LEU A 79 -6.08 13.93 4.45
CA LEU A 79 -4.82 13.90 3.69
C LEU A 79 -3.63 13.49 4.57
N ASN A 80 -3.51 14.06 5.77
CA ASN A 80 -2.42 13.75 6.70
C ASN A 80 -2.44 12.30 7.17
N ASN A 81 -3.62 11.70 7.27
CA ASN A 81 -3.79 10.28 7.63
C ASN A 81 -3.81 9.33 6.42
N GLY A 82 -3.48 9.83 5.23
CA GLY A 82 -3.44 9.04 4.00
C GLY A 82 -4.80 8.53 3.54
N ARG A 83 -5.91 9.11 4.03
CA ARG A 83 -7.26 8.67 3.68
C ARG A 83 -7.59 9.04 2.25
N THR A 84 -8.36 8.16 1.61
CA THR A 84 -8.85 8.42 0.27
C THR A 84 -9.97 9.44 0.36
N ILE A 85 -9.91 10.46 -0.49
CA ILE A 85 -10.92 11.52 -0.56
C ILE A 85 -11.66 11.39 -1.89
N VAL A 86 -12.99 11.32 -1.83
CA VAL A 86 -13.87 11.44 -2.99
C VAL A 86 -14.57 12.78 -2.91
N VAL A 87 -14.32 13.63 -3.90
CA VAL A 87 -14.92 14.96 -3.95
C VAL A 87 -16.18 14.89 -4.80
N VAL A 88 -17.29 15.38 -4.24
CA VAL A 88 -18.59 15.45 -4.89
C VAL A 88 -18.97 16.91 -5.04
N GLN A 89 -18.89 17.44 -6.25
CA GLN A 89 -19.19 18.85 -6.51
C GLN A 89 -20.70 19.06 -6.60
N THR A 90 -21.27 19.82 -5.66
CA THR A 90 -22.71 20.12 -5.60
C THR A 90 -23.10 21.42 -6.26
N ALA A 91 -22.14 22.35 -6.40
CA ALA A 91 -22.33 23.66 -7.00
C ALA A 91 -21.06 24.12 -7.73
N ASP A 92 -21.16 25.20 -8.52
CA ASP A 92 -19.99 25.78 -9.17
C ASP A 92 -19.00 26.32 -8.13
N LEU A 93 -17.74 25.94 -8.29
CA LEU A 93 -16.64 26.42 -7.46
C LEU A 93 -15.94 27.59 -8.16
N ALA A 94 -15.45 28.55 -7.38
CA ALA A 94 -14.60 29.59 -7.93
C ALA A 94 -13.34 28.99 -8.57
N ALA A 95 -12.81 29.62 -9.62
CA ALA A 95 -11.58 29.17 -10.27
C ALA A 95 -10.42 29.03 -9.26
N GLU A 96 -10.34 29.94 -8.29
CA GLU A 96 -9.33 29.95 -7.22
C GLU A 96 -9.75 29.16 -5.97
N SER A 97 -10.73 28.27 -6.07
CA SER A 97 -11.15 27.44 -4.94
C SER A 97 -9.98 26.62 -4.39
N TRP A 98 -9.82 26.61 -3.06
CA TRP A 98 -8.79 25.79 -2.42
C TRP A 98 -8.99 24.30 -2.71
N PHE A 99 -10.22 23.85 -3.01
CA PHE A 99 -10.48 22.51 -3.49
C PHE A 99 -9.70 22.20 -4.76
N ASN A 100 -9.74 23.09 -5.75
CA ASN A 100 -9.06 22.92 -7.04
C ASN A 100 -7.53 23.00 -6.92
N GLN A 101 -7.03 23.67 -5.88
CA GLN A 101 -5.61 23.80 -5.60
C GLN A 101 -5.06 22.62 -4.78
N THR A 102 -5.89 22.00 -3.95
CA THR A 102 -5.48 20.97 -2.98
C THR A 102 -5.78 19.55 -3.48
N LEU A 103 -6.84 19.37 -4.27
CA LEU A 103 -7.34 18.08 -4.75
C LEU A 103 -7.40 18.12 -6.28
N ASP A 104 -7.28 16.95 -6.92
CA ASP A 104 -7.30 16.83 -8.37
C ASP A 104 -8.72 17.05 -8.94
N PRO A 105 -9.00 18.17 -9.63
CA PRO A 105 -10.34 18.48 -10.15
C PRO A 105 -10.85 17.45 -11.17
N SER A 106 -9.95 16.75 -11.87
CA SER A 106 -10.33 15.71 -12.84
C SER A 106 -11.01 14.49 -12.18
N THR A 107 -10.87 14.38 -10.85
CA THR A 107 -11.46 13.29 -10.07
C THR A 107 -12.80 13.64 -9.43
N PHE A 108 -13.27 14.88 -9.59
CA PHE A 108 -14.48 15.36 -8.94
C PHE A 108 -15.71 14.72 -9.60
N ILE A 109 -16.66 14.30 -8.77
CA ILE A 109 -17.93 13.76 -9.24
C ILE A 109 -18.93 14.91 -9.28
N ASP A 110 -19.43 15.22 -10.47
CA ASP A 110 -20.41 16.29 -10.67
C ASP A 110 -21.81 15.85 -10.22
N LEU A 111 -22.30 16.46 -9.14
CA LEU A 111 -23.65 16.29 -8.59
C LEU A 111 -24.50 17.57 -8.74
N ARG A 112 -24.05 18.59 -9.49
CA ARG A 112 -24.78 19.86 -9.67
C ARG A 112 -26.18 19.67 -10.28
N ARG A 113 -26.38 18.56 -11.01
CA ARG A 113 -27.66 18.18 -11.62
C ARG A 113 -28.55 17.31 -10.71
N GLY A 114 -28.20 17.19 -9.44
CA GLY A 114 -28.90 16.42 -8.41
C GLY A 114 -28.42 14.98 -8.26
N ALA A 115 -28.83 14.36 -7.15
CA ALA A 115 -28.51 12.98 -6.78
C ALA A 115 -29.36 11.95 -7.54
N ARG A 116 -29.12 11.83 -8.84
CA ARG A 116 -29.75 10.82 -9.70
C ARG A 116 -29.07 9.46 -9.50
N SER A 117 -29.79 8.36 -9.76
CA SER A 117 -29.28 6.99 -9.61
C SER A 117 -27.95 6.76 -10.32
N GLU A 118 -27.75 7.32 -11.52
CA GLU A 118 -26.47 7.20 -12.24
C GLU A 118 -25.31 7.91 -11.53
N THR A 119 -25.53 9.09 -10.96
CA THR A 119 -24.49 9.84 -10.25
C THR A 119 -24.20 9.23 -8.89
N LEU A 120 -25.23 8.77 -8.18
CA LEU A 120 -25.08 8.00 -6.95
C LEU A 120 -24.31 6.70 -7.20
N ALA A 121 -24.64 5.96 -8.27
CA ALA A 121 -23.88 4.79 -8.67
C ALA A 121 -22.41 5.12 -8.99
N LYS A 122 -22.12 6.28 -9.61
CA LYS A 122 -20.73 6.75 -9.79
C LYS A 122 -20.04 7.07 -8.47
N ILE A 123 -20.74 7.68 -7.50
CA ILE A 123 -20.19 7.92 -6.16
C ILE A 123 -19.90 6.59 -5.48
N ILE A 124 -20.80 5.61 -5.55
CA ILE A 124 -20.59 4.28 -4.99
C ILE A 124 -19.47 3.55 -5.71
N GLU A 125 -19.38 3.61 -7.03
CA GLU A 125 -18.31 2.96 -7.78
C GLU A 125 -16.97 3.63 -7.49
N ARG A 126 -16.94 4.97 -7.42
CA ARG A 126 -15.74 5.71 -7.01
C ARG A 126 -15.38 5.39 -5.57
N THR A 127 -16.35 5.32 -4.67
CA THR A 127 -16.17 4.90 -3.28
C THR A 127 -15.70 3.45 -3.23
N ARG A 128 -16.25 2.54 -4.02
CA ARG A 128 -15.81 1.13 -4.08
C ARG A 128 -14.44 0.96 -4.73
N THR A 129 -14.02 1.83 -5.63
CA THR A 129 -12.67 1.82 -6.22
C THR A 129 -11.67 2.54 -5.32
N ALA A 130 -12.12 3.54 -4.57
CA ALA A 130 -11.34 4.32 -3.61
C ALA A 130 -11.17 3.62 -2.26
N SER A 131 -12.19 2.89 -1.83
CA SER A 131 -12.27 2.15 -0.58
C SER A 131 -12.17 0.64 -0.76
N GLY A 132 -12.36 0.17 -1.99
CA GLY A 132 -12.27 -1.24 -2.34
C GLY A 132 -11.14 -1.49 -3.32
N ARG A 133 -10.58 -2.68 -3.10
CA ARG A 133 -9.60 -3.39 -3.91
C ARG A 133 -8.15 -3.03 -3.62
N GLY A 134 -7.36 -4.07 -3.52
CA GLY A 134 -5.93 -4.05 -3.30
C GLY A 134 -5.55 -3.62 -1.90
N ARG A 135 -5.25 -4.53 -0.98
CA ARG A 135 -4.53 -4.12 0.24
C ARG A 135 -3.11 -3.71 -0.10
N VAL A 136 -2.71 -2.51 0.29
CA VAL A 136 -1.31 -2.08 0.13
C VAL A 136 -0.51 -2.61 1.29
N ILE A 137 0.41 -3.52 0.99
CA ILE A 137 1.25 -4.18 1.96
C ILE A 137 2.69 -3.78 1.67
N ALA A 138 3.33 -3.10 2.62
CA ALA A 138 4.74 -2.76 2.52
C ALA A 138 5.61 -3.78 3.26
N MET A 139 6.61 -4.31 2.57
CA MET A 139 7.62 -5.21 3.12
C MET A 139 8.78 -4.35 3.65
N LEU A 140 8.88 -4.17 4.96
CA LEU A 140 9.81 -3.21 5.57
C LEU A 140 10.65 -3.84 6.68
N ASN A 141 11.94 -3.52 6.71
CA ASN A 141 12.85 -3.79 7.81
C ASN A 141 14.13 -2.99 7.59
N ILE A 142 14.56 -2.27 8.63
CA ILE A 142 15.81 -1.49 8.65
C ILE A 142 17.03 -2.42 8.54
N LYS A 143 16.92 -3.67 8.99
CA LYS A 143 17.98 -4.64 8.81
C LYS A 143 18.02 -5.15 7.36
N GLY A 144 19.20 -5.05 6.74
CA GLY A 144 19.49 -5.67 5.45
C GLY A 144 19.52 -7.20 5.54
N GLY A 145 19.35 -7.90 4.41
CA GLY A 145 19.56 -9.35 4.35
C GLY A 145 18.51 -10.24 5.02
N VAL A 146 17.48 -9.69 5.67
CA VAL A 146 16.42 -10.47 6.34
C VAL A 146 15.50 -11.23 5.38
N GLY A 147 15.58 -10.96 4.07
CA GLY A 147 14.80 -11.64 3.02
C GLY A 147 13.55 -10.91 2.54
N LYS A 148 13.46 -9.58 2.70
CA LYS A 148 12.31 -8.75 2.27
C LYS A 148 11.85 -9.04 0.84
N THR A 149 12.71 -8.78 -0.15
CA THR A 149 12.42 -9.00 -1.57
C THR A 149 12.03 -10.44 -1.89
N VAL A 150 12.77 -11.40 -1.35
CA VAL A 150 12.51 -12.84 -1.58
C VAL A 150 11.13 -13.22 -1.01
N LEU A 151 10.81 -12.78 0.20
CA LEU A 151 9.51 -13.04 0.81
C LEU A 151 8.39 -12.29 0.10
N ALA A 152 8.60 -11.03 -0.31
CA ALA A 152 7.66 -10.27 -1.10
C ALA A 152 7.26 -11.06 -2.35
N ALA A 153 8.24 -11.49 -3.15
CA ALA A 153 7.97 -12.27 -4.35
C ALA A 153 7.25 -13.60 -4.02
N ASN A 154 7.75 -14.37 -3.06
CA ASN A 154 7.31 -15.75 -2.85
C ASN A 154 6.00 -15.88 -2.06
N LEU A 155 5.75 -15.05 -1.04
CA LEU A 155 4.49 -15.08 -0.28
C LEU A 155 3.31 -14.76 -1.20
N PHE A 156 3.44 -13.69 -1.98
CA PHE A 156 2.32 -13.23 -2.79
C PHE A 156 2.22 -13.97 -4.12
N ALA A 157 3.30 -14.57 -4.63
CA ALA A 157 3.19 -15.63 -5.64
C ALA A 157 2.42 -16.84 -5.08
N ALA A 158 2.70 -17.30 -3.85
CA ALA A 158 1.96 -18.41 -3.24
C ALA A 158 0.46 -18.09 -3.11
N ALA A 159 0.11 -16.88 -2.66
CA ALA A 159 -1.28 -16.42 -2.60
C ALA A 159 -1.96 -16.37 -3.97
N HIS A 160 -1.27 -15.87 -5.00
CA HIS A 160 -1.79 -15.85 -6.37
C HIS A 160 -2.09 -17.27 -6.88
N LEU A 161 -1.21 -18.23 -6.57
CA LEU A 161 -1.32 -19.59 -7.08
C LEU A 161 -2.35 -20.44 -6.35
N ALA A 162 -2.37 -20.35 -5.02
CA ALA A 162 -3.29 -21.10 -4.17
C ALA A 162 -4.72 -20.55 -4.31
N ASP A 163 -4.88 -19.24 -4.22
CA ASP A 163 -6.19 -18.61 -3.99
C ASP A 163 -6.65 -17.74 -5.17
N LYS A 164 -5.91 -17.72 -6.29
CA LYS A 164 -6.23 -16.88 -7.46
C LYS A 164 -6.34 -15.39 -7.10
N ARG A 165 -5.54 -14.93 -6.14
CA ARG A 165 -5.47 -13.51 -5.77
C ARG A 165 -4.85 -12.69 -6.88
N ALA A 166 -5.45 -11.55 -7.20
CA ALA A 166 -4.84 -10.56 -8.08
C ALA A 166 -3.74 -9.79 -7.31
N ILE A 167 -2.50 -9.80 -7.77
CA ILE A 167 -1.35 -9.20 -7.07
C ILE A 167 -0.62 -8.25 -8.00
N SER A 168 -0.37 -7.04 -7.51
CA SER A 168 0.56 -6.09 -8.12
C SER A 168 1.77 -5.89 -7.23
N PHE A 169 2.96 -5.91 -7.80
CA PHE A 169 4.20 -5.58 -7.11
C PHE A 169 4.68 -4.18 -7.50
N ILE A 170 5.28 -3.47 -6.56
CA ILE A 170 6.02 -2.24 -6.79
C ILE A 170 7.41 -2.43 -6.20
N ASP A 171 8.43 -2.33 -7.05
CA ASP A 171 9.81 -2.32 -6.60
C ASP A 171 10.27 -0.87 -6.36
N LEU A 172 10.28 -0.49 -5.08
CA LEU A 172 10.61 0.85 -4.60
C LEU A 172 12.06 0.91 -4.05
N ASP A 173 12.87 -0.11 -4.32
CA ASP A 173 14.30 -0.13 -3.97
C ASP A 173 15.15 0.29 -5.18
N PRO A 174 16.07 1.28 -5.06
CA PRO A 174 17.03 1.60 -6.12
C PRO A 174 17.92 0.41 -6.55
N GLN A 175 18.15 -0.56 -5.67
CA GLN A 175 18.83 -1.81 -6.02
C GLN A 175 17.97 -2.73 -6.90
N HIS A 176 16.67 -2.41 -7.02
CA HIS A 176 15.70 -3.02 -7.93
C HIS A 176 15.73 -4.57 -7.90
N ASN A 177 15.96 -5.13 -6.70
CA ASN A 177 16.16 -6.58 -6.52
C ASN A 177 14.89 -7.37 -6.85
N LEU A 178 13.71 -6.82 -6.59
CA LEU A 178 12.44 -7.46 -6.95
C LEU A 178 12.29 -7.52 -8.47
N THR A 179 12.67 -6.45 -9.16
CA THR A 179 12.68 -6.37 -10.62
C THR A 179 13.66 -7.39 -11.21
N GLN A 180 14.86 -7.50 -10.65
CA GLN A 180 15.84 -8.53 -11.02
C GLN A 180 15.35 -9.94 -10.73
N TYR A 181 14.54 -10.11 -9.69
CA TYR A 181 13.92 -11.38 -9.34
C TYR A 181 12.95 -11.85 -10.43
N PHE A 182 12.17 -10.93 -11.00
CA PHE A 182 11.12 -11.23 -11.96
C PHE A 182 11.54 -11.18 -13.44
N LEU A 183 12.57 -10.39 -13.78
CA LEU A 183 12.84 -10.04 -15.17
C LEU A 183 14.26 -10.40 -15.58
N SER A 184 14.40 -10.95 -16.78
CA SER A 184 15.71 -11.18 -17.41
C SER A 184 16.43 -9.85 -17.69
N PRO A 185 17.77 -9.85 -17.80
CA PRO A 185 18.53 -8.64 -18.15
C PRO A 185 18.01 -7.94 -19.42
N GLY A 186 17.65 -8.72 -20.46
CA GLY A 186 17.09 -8.16 -21.70
C GLY A 186 15.72 -7.50 -21.53
N GLU A 187 14.85 -8.05 -20.66
CA GLU A 187 13.57 -7.41 -20.33
C GLU A 187 13.78 -6.11 -19.55
N ARG A 188 14.66 -6.13 -18.54
CA ARG A 188 15.00 -4.96 -17.73
C ARG A 188 15.53 -3.81 -18.58
N ASN A 189 16.47 -4.08 -19.48
CA ASN A 189 17.02 -3.07 -20.38
C ASN A 189 15.92 -2.44 -21.24
N ARG A 190 15.05 -3.25 -21.87
CA ARG A 190 13.94 -2.73 -22.70
C ARG A 190 12.96 -1.86 -21.93
N ILE A 191 12.63 -2.22 -20.70
CA ILE A 191 11.71 -1.47 -19.85
C ILE A 191 12.33 -0.14 -19.44
N ARG A 192 13.61 -0.17 -19.03
CA ARG A 192 14.37 1.03 -18.67
C ARG A 192 14.51 1.99 -19.85
N ASP A 193 14.87 1.49 -21.02
CA ASP A 193 15.07 2.29 -22.23
C ASP A 193 13.76 2.95 -22.73
N ARG A 194 12.60 2.38 -22.37
CA ARG A 194 11.27 2.97 -22.60
C ARG A 194 10.80 3.92 -21.49
N ASN A 195 11.57 4.06 -20.41
CA ASN A 195 11.16 4.78 -19.19
C ASN A 195 9.90 4.22 -18.52
N HIS A 196 9.59 2.95 -18.72
CA HIS A 196 8.43 2.28 -18.10
C HIS A 196 8.79 1.74 -16.70
N THR A 197 9.41 2.57 -15.88
CA THR A 197 9.82 2.23 -14.51
C THR A 197 9.21 3.19 -13.51
N LEU A 198 9.24 2.81 -12.23
CA LEU A 198 8.80 3.64 -11.13
C LEU A 198 9.49 5.01 -11.11
N TYR A 199 10.74 5.09 -11.56
CA TYR A 199 11.44 6.37 -11.72
C TYR A 199 10.66 7.33 -12.63
N GLY A 200 10.18 6.89 -13.78
CA GLY A 200 9.42 7.74 -14.71
C GLY A 200 8.05 8.17 -14.17
N ILE A 201 7.48 7.38 -13.25
CA ILE A 201 6.26 7.76 -12.51
C ILE A 201 6.57 8.87 -11.51
N LEU A 202 7.59 8.68 -10.67
CA LEU A 202 7.93 9.63 -9.61
C LEU A 202 8.50 10.93 -10.18
N ASN A 203 9.23 10.85 -11.29
CA ASN A 203 9.83 12.01 -11.93
C ASN A 203 8.80 12.74 -12.80
N ALA A 204 8.38 13.92 -12.36
CA ALA A 204 7.28 14.64 -13.00
C ALA A 204 7.69 15.55 -14.18
N ARG A 205 8.99 15.73 -14.42
CA ARG A 205 9.52 16.63 -15.44
C ARG A 205 10.63 15.99 -16.26
N GLY A 206 10.80 16.47 -17.48
CA GLY A 206 11.83 16.01 -18.42
C GLY A 206 11.44 14.74 -19.16
N ASP A 207 12.33 14.29 -20.03
CA ASP A 207 12.09 13.25 -21.05
C ASP A 207 11.78 11.86 -20.47
N HIS A 208 12.02 11.68 -19.17
CA HIS A 208 11.77 10.43 -18.45
C HIS A 208 10.41 10.40 -17.76
N SER A 209 9.62 11.49 -17.80
CA SER A 209 8.32 11.55 -17.12
C SER A 209 7.23 10.78 -17.86
N ILE A 210 6.45 9.99 -17.12
CA ILE A 210 5.29 9.27 -17.65
C ILE A 210 4.02 10.08 -17.37
N PRO A 211 3.12 10.30 -18.33
CA PRO A 211 1.82 10.93 -18.05
C PRO A 211 0.98 10.13 -17.05
N ALA A 212 0.21 10.80 -16.19
CA ALA A 212 -0.63 10.13 -15.19
C ALA A 212 -1.68 9.18 -15.80
N SER A 213 -2.13 9.46 -17.03
CA SER A 213 -3.02 8.58 -17.81
C SER A 213 -2.42 7.20 -18.06
N ASP A 214 -1.09 7.09 -18.07
CA ASP A 214 -0.37 5.91 -18.52
C ASP A 214 0.17 5.07 -17.35
N PHE A 215 0.01 5.53 -16.10
CA PHE A 215 0.45 4.81 -14.90
C PHE A 215 -0.11 3.39 -14.81
N GLY A 216 -1.32 3.16 -15.34
CA GLY A 216 -1.93 1.84 -15.36
C GLY A 216 -1.35 0.89 -16.43
N ALA A 217 -0.67 1.41 -17.45
CA ALA A 217 -0.22 0.64 -18.63
C ALA A 217 1.24 0.20 -18.58
N ILE A 218 2.01 0.74 -17.63
CA ILE A 218 3.45 0.47 -17.48
C ILE A 218 3.75 -0.76 -16.63
N SER A 219 2.75 -1.34 -15.95
CA SER A 219 2.92 -2.58 -15.22
C SER A 219 3.22 -3.73 -16.18
N ILE A 220 4.13 -4.60 -15.77
CA ILE A 220 4.61 -5.71 -16.56
C ILE A 220 3.87 -6.97 -16.11
N PRO A 221 3.10 -7.62 -17.00
CA PRO A 221 2.43 -8.87 -16.65
C PRO A 221 3.48 -9.96 -16.40
N LEU A 222 3.43 -10.56 -15.23
CA LEU A 222 4.31 -11.64 -14.81
C LEU A 222 3.72 -13.01 -15.16
N ASN A 223 2.42 -13.09 -15.47
CA ASN A 223 1.73 -14.28 -15.94
C ASN A 223 2.08 -14.64 -17.41
N ARG A 224 3.25 -15.26 -17.62
CA ARG A 224 3.77 -15.66 -18.95
C ARG A 224 2.97 -16.76 -19.67
N VAL A 225 1.90 -17.31 -19.07
CA VAL A 225 1.07 -18.36 -19.70
C VAL A 225 0.08 -17.73 -20.66
N LYS A 226 0.19 -18.06 -21.96
CA LYS A 226 -0.72 -17.56 -23.01
C LYS A 226 -2.15 -18.06 -22.82
N ARG A 227 -3.07 -17.08 -22.83
CA ARG A 227 -4.48 -17.08 -23.27
C ARG A 227 -5.54 -17.78 -22.39
N GLY A 228 -6.22 -16.93 -21.64
CA GLY A 228 -7.65 -17.00 -21.33
C GLY A 228 -8.05 -15.74 -20.56
N ASN A 229 -9.22 -15.14 -20.86
CA ASN A 229 -9.74 -13.92 -20.22
C ASN A 229 -10.11 -14.07 -18.71
N LYS A 230 -9.51 -15.05 -18.00
CA LYS A 230 -9.92 -15.48 -16.65
C LYS A 230 -8.79 -15.58 -15.62
N ALA A 231 -7.54 -15.27 -15.97
CA ALA A 231 -6.46 -15.28 -14.98
C ALA A 231 -6.46 -13.96 -14.19
N PRO A 232 -6.41 -14.00 -12.84
CA PRO A 232 -6.29 -12.79 -12.02
C PRO A 232 -4.97 -12.07 -12.33
N ASN A 233 -4.93 -10.75 -12.10
CA ASN A 233 -3.75 -9.94 -12.38
C ASN A 233 -2.55 -10.43 -11.56
N PHE A 234 -1.38 -10.49 -12.19
CA PHE A 234 -0.11 -10.77 -11.55
C PHE A 234 0.94 -9.95 -12.27
N GLU A 235 1.29 -8.80 -11.71
CA GLU A 235 2.04 -7.77 -12.44
C GLU A 235 3.07 -7.05 -11.56
N LEU A 236 4.04 -6.41 -12.20
CA LEU A 236 5.13 -5.68 -11.56
C LEU A 236 5.26 -4.27 -12.13
N VAL A 237 5.32 -3.27 -11.26
CA VAL A 237 5.91 -1.96 -11.59
C VAL A 237 7.40 -2.03 -11.24
N ALA A 238 8.24 -2.01 -12.28
CA ALA A 238 9.67 -2.19 -12.15
C ALA A 238 10.35 -0.96 -11.54
N GLY A 239 11.30 -1.20 -10.64
CA GLY A 239 12.25 -0.21 -10.15
C GLY A 239 13.50 -0.20 -11.02
N ASP A 240 14.30 0.85 -10.89
CA ASP A 240 15.64 0.92 -11.48
C ASP A 240 16.58 1.78 -10.62
N GLU A 241 17.86 1.77 -10.98
CA GLU A 241 18.93 2.48 -10.27
C GLU A 241 18.72 4.00 -10.13
N ARG A 242 17.95 4.63 -11.03
CA ARG A 242 17.71 6.08 -11.01
C ARG A 242 16.82 6.50 -9.84
N LEU A 243 16.09 5.57 -9.22
CA LEU A 243 15.40 5.81 -7.96
C LEU A 243 16.35 6.30 -6.85
N PHE A 244 17.66 6.06 -6.98
CA PHE A 244 18.66 6.59 -6.05
C PHE A 244 18.59 8.12 -5.93
N GLU A 245 18.20 8.85 -6.98
CA GLU A 245 17.99 10.29 -6.94
C GLU A 245 16.95 10.75 -5.91
N PHE A 246 15.97 9.90 -5.60
CA PHE A 246 14.96 10.17 -4.58
C PHE A 246 15.42 9.79 -3.17
N THR A 247 16.53 9.07 -3.03
CA THR A 247 17.11 8.75 -1.73
C THR A 247 18.01 9.87 -1.21
N LEU A 248 18.59 10.65 -2.11
CA LEU A 248 19.34 11.84 -1.78
C LEU A 248 18.38 12.95 -1.37
N ASP A 249 18.64 13.58 -0.23
CA ASP A 249 17.82 14.70 0.26
C ASP A 249 18.13 16.03 -0.48
N THR A 250 18.42 15.94 -1.77
CA THR A 250 18.87 17.06 -2.61
C THR A 250 17.76 17.57 -3.53
N ARG A 251 16.67 16.81 -3.71
CA ARG A 251 15.53 17.24 -4.52
C ARG A 251 14.71 18.33 -3.80
N PRO A 252 14.22 19.36 -4.51
CA PRO A 252 13.33 20.38 -3.96
C PRO A 252 12.05 19.76 -3.36
N ASP A 253 11.52 20.37 -2.30
CA ASP A 253 10.31 19.88 -1.63
C ASP A 253 9.08 19.82 -2.55
N ARG A 254 8.99 20.75 -3.51
CA ARG A 254 7.94 20.73 -4.54
C ARG A 254 7.98 19.45 -5.36
N ASP A 255 9.17 19.01 -5.77
CA ASP A 255 9.33 17.83 -6.61
C ASP A 255 9.09 16.54 -5.80
N LYS A 256 9.47 16.53 -4.51
CA LYS A 256 9.11 15.45 -3.57
C LYS A 256 7.59 15.37 -3.36
N ALA A 257 6.91 16.49 -3.18
CA ALA A 257 5.45 16.54 -3.03
C ALA A 257 4.74 16.05 -4.30
N GLU A 258 5.23 16.45 -5.47
CA GLU A 258 4.70 15.99 -6.76
C GLU A 258 4.92 14.48 -6.95
N ALA A 259 6.11 13.97 -6.64
CA ALA A 259 6.41 12.54 -6.66
C ALA A 259 5.50 11.74 -5.70
N PHE A 260 5.24 12.28 -4.51
CA PHE A 260 4.31 11.69 -3.55
C PHE A 260 2.89 11.57 -4.11
N THR A 261 2.37 12.65 -4.70
CA THR A 261 1.04 12.65 -5.34
C THR A 261 0.96 11.63 -6.47
N ARG A 262 1.99 11.57 -7.32
CA ARG A 262 2.05 10.63 -8.44
C ARG A 262 2.17 9.18 -7.99
N PHE A 263 2.93 8.91 -6.92
CA PHE A 263 2.99 7.59 -6.30
C PHE A 263 1.62 7.15 -5.75
N ARG A 264 0.90 8.06 -5.08
CA ARG A 264 -0.47 7.76 -4.61
C ARG A 264 -1.42 7.44 -5.76
N ALA A 265 -1.33 8.17 -6.87
CA ALA A 265 -2.14 7.91 -8.06
C ALA A 265 -1.84 6.53 -8.66
N LEU A 266 -0.56 6.15 -8.76
CA LEU A 266 -0.16 4.79 -9.17
C LEU A 266 -0.76 3.74 -8.23
N VAL A 267 -0.55 3.89 -6.93
CA VAL A 267 -1.05 2.94 -5.93
C VAL A 267 -2.57 2.80 -6.06
N ALA A 268 -3.31 3.91 -6.18
CA ALA A 268 -4.76 3.88 -6.39
C ALA A 268 -5.15 3.11 -7.66
N ALA A 269 -4.43 3.31 -8.77
CA ALA A 269 -4.69 2.60 -10.02
C ALA A 269 -4.45 1.08 -9.90
N LEU A 270 -3.37 0.66 -9.24
CA LEU A 270 -3.05 -0.75 -9.02
C LEU A 270 -4.04 -1.42 -8.05
N ARG A 271 -4.41 -0.69 -6.99
CA ARG A 271 -5.37 -1.12 -5.99
C ARG A 271 -6.73 -1.43 -6.61
N ALA A 272 -7.22 -0.58 -7.50
CA ALA A 272 -8.51 -0.75 -8.16
C ALA A 272 -8.66 -2.09 -8.92
N ARG A 273 -7.55 -2.73 -9.32
CA ARG A 273 -7.53 -3.96 -10.14
C ARG A 273 -6.78 -5.14 -9.50
N SER A 274 -6.36 -5.03 -8.25
CA SER A 274 -5.64 -6.08 -7.52
C SER A 274 -6.35 -6.42 -6.22
N ASP A 275 -6.14 -7.61 -5.67
CA ASP A 275 -6.51 -7.95 -4.29
C ASP A 275 -5.45 -7.47 -3.30
N ALA A 276 -4.18 -7.41 -3.71
CA ALA A 276 -3.10 -6.80 -2.95
C ALA A 276 -2.07 -6.08 -3.84
N VAL A 277 -1.53 -4.97 -3.33
CA VAL A 277 -0.41 -4.21 -3.90
C VAL A 277 0.76 -4.33 -2.94
N ILE A 278 1.85 -4.93 -3.39
CA ILE A 278 3.00 -5.27 -2.55
C ILE A 278 4.13 -4.30 -2.85
N ILE A 279 4.55 -3.53 -1.85
CA ILE A 279 5.66 -2.59 -1.97
C ILE A 279 6.90 -3.24 -1.36
N ASP A 280 7.92 -3.52 -2.18
CA ASP A 280 9.25 -3.90 -1.70
C ASP A 280 10.11 -2.64 -1.62
N SER A 281 10.68 -2.37 -0.44
CA SER A 281 11.43 -1.14 -0.17
C SER A 281 12.82 -1.45 0.37
N ASN A 282 13.74 -0.51 0.15
CA ASN A 282 15.09 -0.54 0.69
C ASN A 282 15.12 -0.50 2.24
N PRO A 283 16.20 -0.98 2.89
CA PRO A 283 16.33 -0.98 4.36
C PRO A 283 16.61 0.40 4.99
N CYS A 284 16.62 1.49 4.21
CA CYS A 284 17.03 2.80 4.71
C CYS A 284 15.83 3.73 4.95
N ALA A 285 15.83 4.52 6.02
CA ALA A 285 14.83 5.55 6.25
C ALA A 285 15.06 6.73 5.29
N THR A 286 14.49 6.63 4.09
CA THR A 286 14.62 7.60 3.00
C THR A 286 13.24 8.09 2.55
N PHE A 287 13.18 9.06 1.63
CA PHE A 287 11.92 9.49 1.03
C PHE A 287 11.13 8.33 0.38
N LEU A 288 11.82 7.38 -0.25
CA LEU A 288 11.19 6.18 -0.82
C LEU A 288 10.49 5.34 0.26
N THR A 289 11.15 5.07 1.37
CA THR A 289 10.54 4.38 2.51
C THR A 289 9.36 5.16 3.10
N ARG A 290 9.41 6.49 3.09
CA ARG A 290 8.27 7.34 3.48
C ARG A 290 7.08 7.14 2.56
N LEU A 291 7.28 7.02 1.24
CA LEU A 291 6.21 6.67 0.29
C LEU A 291 5.57 5.33 0.62
N ALA A 292 6.37 4.29 0.92
CA ALA A 292 5.86 2.99 1.33
C ALA A 292 5.02 3.07 2.62
N ILE A 293 5.55 3.71 3.66
CA ILE A 293 4.89 3.76 4.98
C ILE A 293 3.55 4.52 4.94
N THR A 294 3.52 5.63 4.21
CA THR A 294 2.35 6.52 4.13
C THR A 294 1.23 5.96 3.26
N THR A 295 1.54 5.10 2.30
CA THR A 295 0.55 4.49 1.40
C THR A 295 0.12 3.08 1.83
N ALA A 296 0.88 2.43 2.70
CA ALA A 296 0.58 1.08 3.18
C ALA A 296 -0.63 1.05 4.12
N ASP A 297 -1.54 0.11 3.88
CA ASP A 297 -2.55 -0.26 4.87
C ASP A 297 -1.93 -1.14 5.95
N HIS A 298 -0.97 -1.98 5.56
CA HIS A 298 -0.35 -2.98 6.40
C HIS A 298 1.15 -3.05 6.16
N ILE A 299 1.94 -3.21 7.22
CA ILE A 299 3.39 -3.37 7.13
C ILE A 299 3.77 -4.76 7.60
N VAL A 300 4.57 -5.47 6.81
CA VAL A 300 5.14 -6.77 7.17
C VAL A 300 6.64 -6.61 7.38
N ALA A 301 7.08 -6.90 8.60
CA ALA A 301 8.47 -6.91 9.00
C ALA A 301 9.02 -8.34 9.08
N PRO A 302 9.77 -8.80 8.06
CA PRO A 302 10.45 -10.07 8.14
C PRO A 302 11.64 -10.00 9.09
N VAL A 303 11.76 -10.98 9.98
CA VAL A 303 12.81 -11.07 11.00
C VAL A 303 13.49 -12.41 10.89
N ARG A 304 14.82 -12.42 10.90
CA ARG A 304 15.60 -13.64 11.02
C ARG A 304 15.88 -13.92 12.49
N PRO A 305 15.86 -15.18 12.94
CA PRO A 305 16.36 -15.52 14.26
C PRO A 305 17.85 -15.20 14.41
N GLU A 306 18.15 -14.15 15.16
CA GLU A 306 19.50 -13.70 15.48
C GLU A 306 19.47 -12.63 16.57
N ARG A 307 20.63 -12.39 17.19
CA ARG A 307 20.80 -11.32 18.18
C ARG A 307 20.39 -9.96 17.59
N TYR A 308 19.77 -9.13 18.43
CA TYR A 308 19.32 -7.76 18.13
C TYR A 308 18.16 -7.65 17.13
N SER A 309 17.38 -8.73 16.95
CA SER A 309 16.18 -8.72 16.11
C SER A 309 15.12 -7.75 16.62
N LEU A 310 14.88 -7.73 17.94
CA LEU A 310 13.94 -6.80 18.56
C LEU A 310 14.40 -5.33 18.43
N THR A 311 15.71 -5.07 18.50
CA THR A 311 16.27 -3.72 18.29
C THR A 311 15.91 -3.18 16.89
N GLY A 312 16.07 -4.00 15.85
CA GLY A 312 15.70 -3.61 14.49
C GLY A 312 14.19 -3.34 14.33
N LEU A 313 13.35 -4.14 15.00
CA LEU A 313 11.91 -3.92 15.04
C LEU A 313 11.53 -2.62 15.75
N ASN A 314 12.14 -2.33 16.90
CA ASN A 314 11.92 -1.08 17.64
C ASN A 314 12.29 0.15 16.81
N MET A 315 13.42 0.10 16.09
CA MET A 315 13.80 1.18 15.18
C MET A 315 12.80 1.36 14.04
N LEU A 316 12.29 0.26 13.47
CA LEU A 316 11.28 0.32 12.42
C LEU A 316 9.97 0.92 12.94
N GLU A 317 9.48 0.50 14.11
CA GLU A 317 8.28 1.07 14.73
C GLU A 317 8.45 2.57 14.95
N HIS A 318 9.60 3.01 15.47
CA HIS A 318 9.89 4.42 15.66
C HIS A 318 9.81 5.21 14.34
N VAL A 319 10.47 4.74 13.28
CA VAL A 319 10.42 5.39 11.96
C VAL A 319 8.99 5.44 11.42
N VAL A 320 8.22 4.36 11.56
CA VAL A 320 6.83 4.34 11.09
C VAL A 320 5.96 5.31 11.88
N ARG A 321 6.14 5.39 13.20
CA ARG A 321 5.41 6.30 14.09
C ARG A 321 5.70 7.76 13.74
N GLU A 322 6.97 8.11 13.54
CA GLU A 322 7.39 9.46 13.13
C GLU A 322 6.78 9.83 11.78
N VAL A 323 6.83 8.92 10.79
CA VAL A 323 6.27 9.17 9.45
C VAL A 323 4.75 9.30 9.46
N ARG A 324 4.04 8.48 10.25
CA ARG A 324 2.57 8.52 10.34
C ARG A 324 2.04 9.58 11.31
N GLY A 325 2.89 10.15 12.16
CA GLY A 325 2.49 11.10 13.20
C GLY A 325 1.58 10.49 14.28
N ARG A 326 1.49 9.16 14.36
CA ARG A 326 0.69 8.42 15.35
C ARG A 326 1.25 7.01 15.61
N PRO A 327 0.95 6.41 16.78
CA PRO A 327 1.28 5.02 17.04
C PRO A 327 0.65 4.06 16.01
N LEU A 328 1.40 2.99 15.69
CA LEU A 328 0.87 1.88 14.91
C LEU A 328 -0.17 1.11 15.71
N GLN A 329 -1.22 0.65 15.04
CA GLN A 329 -2.13 -0.32 15.62
C GLN A 329 -1.63 -1.75 15.34
N PRO A 330 -1.86 -2.72 16.25
CA PRO A 330 -1.41 -4.09 16.03
C PRO A 330 -1.92 -4.73 14.74
N ASN A 331 -3.11 -4.35 14.25
CA ASN A 331 -3.67 -4.87 13.00
C ASN A 331 -3.04 -4.25 11.74
N GLU A 332 -2.26 -3.16 11.86
CA GLU A 332 -1.55 -2.49 10.75
C GLU A 332 -0.11 -3.01 10.56
N PHE A 333 0.33 -3.92 11.43
CA PHE A 333 1.70 -4.43 11.45
C PHE A 333 1.75 -5.94 11.66
N SER A 334 2.72 -6.61 11.04
CA SER A 334 2.98 -8.03 11.25
C SER A 334 4.46 -8.33 11.27
N VAL A 335 4.88 -9.15 12.22
CA VAL A 335 6.23 -9.71 12.26
C VAL A 335 6.20 -11.13 11.71
N LEU A 336 7.02 -11.41 10.70
CA LEU A 336 7.15 -12.74 10.11
C LEU A 336 8.55 -13.29 10.38
N LEU A 337 8.64 -14.41 11.10
CA LEU A 337 9.92 -15.11 11.26
C LEU A 337 10.31 -15.81 9.96
N ASN A 338 11.56 -15.60 9.54
CA ASN A 338 12.12 -16.13 8.31
C ASN A 338 13.47 -16.82 8.56
N GLY A 339 13.71 -17.92 7.88
CA GLY A 339 14.95 -18.68 8.01
C GLY A 339 15.04 -19.50 9.30
N VAL A 340 13.89 -19.88 9.87
CA VAL A 340 13.82 -20.73 11.06
C VAL A 340 14.36 -22.13 10.76
N ASN A 341 15.00 -22.78 11.73
CA ASN A 341 15.67 -24.08 11.60
C ASN A 341 16.87 -24.08 10.64
N ASP A 342 17.62 -22.98 10.56
CA ASP A 342 18.90 -22.94 9.83
C ASP A 342 19.97 -23.74 10.57
N ARG A 343 20.17 -24.99 10.12
CA ARG A 343 21.13 -25.94 10.70
C ARG A 343 22.58 -25.46 10.74
N THR A 344 22.93 -24.50 9.88
CA THR A 344 24.29 -23.94 9.85
C THR A 344 24.52 -22.93 10.97
N ARG A 345 23.45 -22.30 11.50
CA ARG A 345 23.51 -21.44 12.70
C ARG A 345 23.25 -22.23 13.99
N SER A 346 22.46 -23.30 13.91
CA SER A 346 22.03 -24.07 15.09
C SER A 346 23.10 -25.00 15.68
N GLY A 347 24.27 -25.14 15.04
CA GLY A 347 25.40 -25.93 15.56
C GLY A 347 26.01 -25.36 16.85
N GLU A 348 25.84 -24.05 17.10
CA GLU A 348 26.29 -23.37 18.32
C GLU A 348 25.13 -22.73 19.12
N THR A 349 23.96 -22.53 18.50
CA THR A 349 22.84 -21.76 19.08
C THR A 349 21.48 -22.37 18.75
N GLY A 350 21.25 -23.63 19.12
CA GLY A 350 19.94 -24.30 18.97
C GLY A 350 18.75 -23.57 19.61
N ASP A 351 19.01 -22.53 20.42
CA ASP A 351 18.03 -21.70 21.11
C ASP A 351 17.74 -20.36 20.41
N ALA A 352 18.44 -19.98 19.34
CA ALA A 352 18.27 -18.64 18.73
C ALA A 352 16.85 -18.41 18.19
N ASP A 353 16.24 -19.44 17.60
CA ASP A 353 14.86 -19.41 17.07
C ASP A 353 13.85 -19.21 18.21
N THR A 354 13.97 -20.04 19.26
CA THR A 354 13.11 -20.00 20.44
C THR A 354 13.27 -18.69 21.21
N LEU A 355 14.51 -18.25 21.45
CA LEU A 355 14.80 -16.98 22.13
C LEU A 355 14.28 -15.79 21.35
N THR A 356 14.54 -15.71 20.05
CA THR A 356 14.06 -14.58 19.22
C THR A 356 12.53 -14.55 19.21
N ARG A 357 11.89 -15.72 19.08
CA ARG A 357 10.43 -15.83 19.14
C ARG A 357 9.89 -15.36 20.50
N ALA A 358 10.46 -15.86 21.61
CA ALA A 358 10.04 -15.49 22.95
C ALA A 358 10.24 -14.00 23.23
N GLU A 359 11.37 -13.43 22.81
CA GLU A 359 11.68 -12.01 22.94
C GLU A 359 10.65 -11.14 22.21
N ILE A 360 10.30 -11.48 20.97
CA ILE A 360 9.28 -10.75 20.19
C ILE A 360 7.88 -10.95 20.79
N GLN A 361 7.55 -12.17 21.21
CA GLN A 361 6.24 -12.51 21.77
C GLN A 361 5.97 -11.79 23.09
N ASN A 362 7.01 -11.59 23.91
CA ASN A 362 6.92 -10.88 25.19
C ASN A 362 7.00 -9.35 25.04
N ALA A 363 7.28 -8.82 23.84
CA ALA A 363 7.34 -7.38 23.61
C ALA A 363 5.94 -6.76 23.53
N PRO A 364 5.64 -5.65 24.25
CA PRO A 364 4.29 -5.09 24.39
C PRO A 364 3.52 -4.83 23.08
N PHE A 365 4.22 -4.40 22.02
CA PHE A 365 3.62 -4.16 20.70
C PHE A 365 3.77 -5.36 19.77
N PHE A 366 4.97 -5.94 19.68
CA PHE A 366 5.27 -6.97 18.69
C PHE A 366 4.69 -8.34 19.00
N GLY A 367 4.38 -8.64 20.26
CA GLY A 367 3.77 -9.91 20.63
C GLY A 367 2.41 -10.11 19.96
N GLY A 368 1.59 -9.05 19.94
CA GLY A 368 0.34 -9.03 19.20
C GLY A 368 0.56 -9.06 17.68
N ALA A 369 1.66 -8.49 17.18
CA ALA A 369 1.99 -8.42 15.75
C ALA A 369 2.64 -9.68 15.17
N LEU A 370 3.19 -10.55 16.01
CA LEU A 370 3.87 -11.77 15.59
C LEU A 370 2.89 -12.72 14.90
N LEU A 371 3.22 -13.13 13.67
CA LEU A 371 2.44 -14.12 12.95
C LEU A 371 2.67 -15.53 13.54
N PRO A 372 1.63 -16.37 13.59
CA PRO A 372 1.78 -17.75 14.02
C PRO A 372 2.60 -18.57 13.02
N ASP A 373 2.43 -18.29 11.72
CA ASP A 373 3.19 -18.92 10.66
C ASP A 373 4.60 -18.36 10.55
N GLU A 374 5.55 -19.25 10.26
CA GLU A 374 6.96 -18.94 10.04
C GLU A 374 7.46 -19.55 8.74
N VAL A 375 8.49 -18.94 8.14
CA VAL A 375 9.14 -19.43 6.94
C VAL A 375 10.44 -20.15 7.33
N PRO A 376 10.53 -21.48 7.13
CA PRO A 376 11.73 -22.23 7.46
C PRO A 376 12.88 -21.87 6.50
N TYR A 377 14.11 -22.10 6.94
CA TYR A 377 15.29 -21.97 6.12
C TYR A 377 15.18 -22.86 4.88
N SER A 378 15.45 -22.27 3.72
CA SER A 378 15.49 -22.95 2.44
C SER A 378 16.64 -22.41 1.62
N ALA A 379 17.58 -23.29 1.29
CA ALA A 379 18.69 -22.97 0.38
C ALA A 379 18.17 -22.49 -0.99
N VAL A 380 16.97 -22.94 -1.40
CA VAL A 380 16.34 -22.53 -2.65
C VAL A 380 15.85 -21.08 -2.58
N LEU A 381 15.20 -20.69 -1.49
CA LEU A 381 14.78 -19.29 -1.29
C LEU A 381 16.00 -18.37 -1.15
N ARG A 382 17.13 -18.88 -0.66
CA ARG A 382 18.38 -18.12 -0.52
C ARG A 382 19.18 -18.02 -1.82
N SER A 383 19.03 -18.99 -2.73
CA SER A 383 19.78 -18.99 -3.99
C SER A 383 19.42 -17.77 -4.83
N ALA A 384 20.43 -17.06 -5.32
CA ALA A 384 20.23 -15.99 -6.28
C ALA A 384 19.52 -16.54 -7.51
N PRO A 385 18.59 -15.79 -8.12
CA PRO A 385 18.02 -16.18 -9.41
C PRO A 385 19.18 -16.28 -10.41
N THR A 386 19.64 -17.49 -10.71
CA THR A 386 20.50 -17.71 -11.88
C THR A 386 19.71 -17.32 -13.13
N GLU A 387 20.37 -16.99 -14.25
CA GLU A 387 19.69 -16.55 -15.49
C GLU A 387 18.56 -17.50 -15.95
N ARG A 388 18.64 -18.79 -15.59
CA ARG A 388 17.57 -19.79 -15.78
C ARG A 388 16.26 -19.47 -15.03
N PHE A 389 16.31 -18.80 -13.89
CA PHE A 389 15.14 -18.37 -13.11
C PHE A 389 14.62 -17.00 -13.55
N ALA A 390 15.48 -16.09 -14.01
CA ALA A 390 15.10 -14.78 -14.53
C ALA A 390 14.28 -14.88 -15.85
N ALA A 391 14.44 -15.97 -16.60
CA ALA A 391 13.64 -16.28 -17.79
C ALA A 391 12.23 -16.82 -17.44
N ASN A 392 11.94 -17.12 -16.17
CA ASN A 392 10.64 -17.65 -15.78
C ASN A 392 10.38 -17.48 -14.27
N PRO A 393 10.00 -16.29 -13.79
CA PRO A 393 9.52 -16.15 -12.42
C PRO A 393 8.20 -16.90 -12.17
N ILE A 394 7.58 -17.42 -13.23
CA ILE A 394 6.62 -18.52 -13.13
C ILE A 394 7.36 -19.82 -13.32
N ASN A 395 8.14 -20.10 -12.29
CA ASN A 395 8.16 -21.43 -11.77
C ASN A 395 7.32 -21.41 -10.48
N VAL A 396 6.05 -21.10 -10.69
CA VAL A 396 4.91 -21.82 -10.09
C VAL A 396 5.24 -23.32 -9.94
N THR A 397 6.08 -23.86 -10.83
CA THR A 397 6.70 -25.19 -10.81
C THR A 397 8.10 -25.31 -10.15
N ALA A 398 8.86 -24.26 -9.81
CA ALA A 398 10.06 -24.36 -8.95
C ALA A 398 9.62 -24.44 -7.50
N MET A 399 8.55 -23.73 -7.11
CA MET A 399 7.82 -24.09 -5.89
C MET A 399 7.19 -25.50 -5.99
N MET A 400 7.03 -26.09 -7.19
CA MET A 400 6.64 -27.52 -7.34
C MET A 400 7.82 -28.51 -7.47
N ARG A 401 9.06 -28.05 -7.63
CA ARG A 401 10.23 -28.94 -7.86
C ARG A 401 11.36 -28.78 -6.85
N VAL A 402 11.50 -27.63 -6.20
CA VAL A 402 12.68 -27.32 -5.41
C VAL A 402 12.29 -26.44 -4.22
N GLY A 403 12.36 -27.01 -3.02
CA GLY A 403 11.87 -26.43 -1.78
C GLY A 403 10.79 -27.35 -1.25
N GLY A 404 11.14 -28.18 -0.26
CA GLY A 404 10.25 -29.22 0.24
C GLY A 404 8.83 -28.69 0.50
N ARG A 405 7.84 -29.57 0.34
CA ARG A 405 6.42 -29.35 0.66
C ARG A 405 6.19 -28.44 1.90
N PRO A 406 6.97 -28.54 3.00
CA PRO A 406 6.84 -27.65 4.15
C PRO A 406 7.03 -26.14 3.86
N ALA A 407 8.05 -25.73 3.10
CA ALA A 407 8.33 -24.31 2.86
C ALA A 407 7.23 -23.65 2.01
N LYS A 408 6.69 -24.40 1.04
CA LYS A 408 5.54 -23.97 0.22
C LYS A 408 4.29 -23.78 1.07
N GLU A 409 3.96 -24.76 1.90
CA GLU A 409 2.78 -24.70 2.76
C GLU A 409 2.92 -23.56 3.78
N SER A 410 4.11 -23.34 4.34
CA SER A 410 4.41 -22.19 5.20
C SER A 410 4.23 -20.86 4.48
N LEU A 411 4.74 -20.69 3.26
CA LEU A 411 4.56 -19.46 2.49
C LEU A 411 3.08 -19.17 2.20
N ALA A 412 2.31 -20.19 1.81
CA ALA A 412 0.88 -20.03 1.54
C ALA A 412 0.10 -19.64 2.80
N ARG A 413 0.34 -20.32 3.93
CA ARG A 413 -0.31 -19.98 5.21
C ARG A 413 0.08 -18.59 5.71
N ALA A 414 1.37 -18.25 5.66
CA ALA A 414 1.85 -16.92 6.04
C ALA A 414 1.23 -15.82 5.17
N ALA A 415 1.16 -16.02 3.85
CA ALA A 415 0.52 -15.07 2.94
C ALA A 415 -0.98 -14.91 3.24
N ALA A 416 -1.69 -16.01 3.48
CA ALA A 416 -3.09 -15.97 3.88
C ALA A 416 -3.29 -15.26 5.24
N ALA A 417 -2.41 -15.48 6.21
CA ALA A 417 -2.44 -14.80 7.50
C ALA A 417 -2.23 -13.29 7.36
N ILE A 418 -1.24 -12.87 6.54
CA ILE A 418 -0.99 -11.46 6.23
C ILE A 418 -2.21 -10.82 5.56
N LEU A 419 -2.76 -11.46 4.52
CA LEU A 419 -3.91 -10.92 3.78
C LEU A 419 -5.17 -10.84 4.65
N ARG A 420 -5.39 -11.81 5.55
CA ARG A 420 -6.50 -11.75 6.52
C ARG A 420 -6.32 -10.64 7.53
N ARG A 421 -5.11 -10.44 8.05
CA ARG A 421 -4.83 -9.40 9.04
C ARG A 421 -4.89 -8.00 8.44
N ALA A 422 -4.48 -7.87 7.18
CA ALA A 422 -4.62 -6.64 6.42
C ALA A 422 -6.07 -6.34 5.99
N ALA A 423 -7.03 -7.25 6.20
CA ALA A 423 -8.44 -7.07 5.85
C ALA A 423 -9.12 -6.01 6.77
N PRO A 424 -10.19 -5.34 6.30
CA PRO A 424 -10.85 -4.24 7.03
C PRO A 424 -11.60 -4.66 8.29
#